data_AF-A0A6A4VQM1-F1
#
_entry.id   AF-A0A6A4VQM1-F1
#
_cell.length_a   1.000
_cell.length_b   1.000
_cell.length_c   1.000
_cell.angle_alpha   90.00
_cell.angle_beta   90.00
_cell.angle_gamma   90.00
#
_symmetry.space_group_name_H-M   'P 1'
#
loop_
_entity.id
_entity.type
_entity.pdbx_description
1 polymer ?
#
loop_
_entity_poly.entity_id
_entity_poly.type
_entity_poly.pdbx_seq_one_letter_code
_entity_poly.pdbx_strand_id
1 'polypeptide(L)'
;MGAYRKGRPTWTNAGVAAHLISEAFERREQALLIALDLQDAYNLVSLPKLADQLLRLGTCAWLVRWVLSALKSRRCSLKCGQWLSEWANISTALPQGSPLSPVCYNAYTQALATAQTPDNVRLLTFADDISIVVWHRDTAELAACGQQTIDSVRSVCDQLDMVINPRKATVTGFSKRREEPRHPPLFNGDVAIPNVESVKLLGITLDSKLNFNAHVDQTRSRCLRVTSTLKAAFSWGVDLRRLTQLYRSLVLSRITYGLEVINPTINSLTKLDGIQNAALRLISGCPRDTPLTALRFMFNLPSVTELHELMRAKAISRVASDPGHPLHDVVSVTVDVPPKARLERQGWLRAGVRELRKMVGRNTVRRGPAWTSTPADTQERWTFDTWVYLGLILQVPTKYLKSR
;
A
#
# COMPACT_ATOMS: atom_id res chain seq x y z
N MET A 1 7.73 -0.81 -9.69
CA MET A 1 8.14 0.17 -8.64
C MET A 1 6.98 0.97 -8.10
N GLY A 2 6.70 0.79 -6.80
CA GLY A 2 5.70 1.56 -6.05
C GLY A 2 6.28 2.63 -5.12
N ALA A 3 7.51 2.50 -4.63
CA ALA A 3 8.06 3.40 -3.60
C ALA A 3 8.49 4.77 -4.14
N TYR A 4 8.32 5.81 -3.32
CA TYR A 4 8.81 7.18 -3.56
C TYR A 4 8.37 7.79 -4.91
N ARG A 5 7.19 7.41 -5.40
CA ARG A 5 6.61 7.94 -6.64
C ARG A 5 5.32 8.71 -6.35
N LYS A 6 5.18 9.88 -6.97
CA LYS A 6 3.95 10.67 -6.90
C LYS A 6 2.77 9.83 -7.39
N GLY A 7 1.65 9.87 -6.67
CA GLY A 7 0.44 9.11 -7.01
C GLY A 7 0.48 7.61 -6.71
N ARG A 8 1.55 7.09 -6.08
CA ARG A 8 1.66 5.68 -5.66
C ARG A 8 1.48 5.52 -4.15
N PRO A 9 0.26 5.22 -3.66
CA PRO A 9 0.08 4.91 -2.25
C PRO A 9 0.73 3.58 -1.87
N THR A 10 1.06 3.42 -0.58
CA THR A 10 1.73 2.20 -0.07
C THR A 10 0.88 0.94 -0.25
N TRP A 11 -0.45 1.06 -0.29
CA TRP A 11 -1.32 -0.09 -0.51
C TRP A 11 -1.24 -0.65 -1.94
N THR A 12 -0.70 0.08 -2.92
CA THR A 12 -0.76 -0.30 -4.35
C THR A 12 -0.23 -1.71 -4.60
N ASN A 13 0.98 -2.06 -4.11
CA ASN A 13 1.54 -3.39 -4.35
C ASN A 13 0.70 -4.48 -3.68
N ALA A 14 0.22 -4.25 -2.46
CA ALA A 14 -0.69 -5.18 -1.78
C ALA A 14 -2.02 -5.34 -2.52
N GLY A 15 -2.57 -4.26 -3.09
CA GLY A 15 -3.77 -4.29 -3.92
C GLY A 15 -3.58 -5.05 -5.22
N VAL A 16 -2.44 -4.86 -5.91
CA VAL A 16 -2.09 -5.61 -7.11
C VAL A 16 -1.95 -7.10 -6.79
N ALA A 17 -1.19 -7.46 -5.76
CA ALA A 17 -1.02 -8.84 -5.34
C ALA A 17 -2.36 -9.49 -4.97
N ALA A 18 -3.17 -8.83 -4.12
CA ALA A 18 -4.49 -9.32 -3.74
C ALA A 18 -5.44 -9.48 -4.93
N HIS A 19 -5.37 -8.59 -5.92
CA HIS A 19 -6.15 -8.70 -7.14
C HIS A 19 -5.72 -9.93 -7.97
N LEU A 20 -4.43 -10.08 -8.26
CA LEU A 20 -3.91 -11.19 -9.06
C LEU A 20 -4.21 -12.55 -8.40
N ILE A 21 -4.02 -12.66 -7.09
CA ILE A 21 -4.35 -13.87 -6.33
C ILE A 21 -5.87 -14.15 -6.39
N SER A 22 -6.71 -13.11 -6.28
CA SER A 22 -8.16 -13.28 -6.40
C SER A 22 -8.58 -13.77 -7.79
N GLU A 23 -7.95 -13.25 -8.86
CA GLU A 23 -8.24 -13.68 -10.23
C GLU A 23 -7.74 -15.10 -10.51
N ALA A 24 -6.58 -15.50 -9.97
CA ALA A 24 -6.13 -16.89 -10.01
C ALA A 24 -7.17 -17.83 -9.36
N PHE A 25 -7.76 -17.41 -8.23
CA PHE A 25 -8.85 -18.18 -7.63
C PHE A 25 -10.06 -18.29 -8.56
N GLU A 26 -10.49 -17.22 -9.23
CA GLU A 26 -11.61 -17.29 -10.19
C GLU A 26 -11.33 -18.35 -11.28
N ARG A 27 -10.08 -18.45 -11.75
CA ARG A 27 -9.60 -19.40 -12.76
C ARG A 27 -9.34 -20.82 -12.26
N ARG A 28 -9.60 -21.11 -10.97
CA ARG A 28 -9.30 -22.40 -10.29
C ARG A 28 -7.80 -22.71 -10.25
N GLU A 29 -6.97 -21.68 -10.29
CA GLU A 29 -5.52 -21.75 -10.14
C GLU A 29 -5.14 -21.55 -8.67
N GLN A 30 -3.87 -21.81 -8.39
CA GLN A 30 -3.21 -21.50 -7.13
C GLN A 30 -2.21 -20.37 -7.36
N ALA A 31 -1.79 -19.71 -6.29
CA ALA A 31 -0.78 -18.67 -6.40
C ALA A 31 0.26 -18.78 -5.28
N LEU A 32 1.49 -18.34 -5.54
CA LEU A 32 2.53 -18.11 -4.55
C LEU A 32 2.81 -16.62 -4.47
N LEU A 33 3.02 -16.11 -3.26
CA LEU A 33 3.68 -14.82 -3.04
C LEU A 33 5.01 -15.10 -2.38
N ILE A 34 6.09 -14.79 -3.08
CA ILE A 34 7.45 -14.87 -2.59
C ILE A 34 7.86 -13.45 -2.19
N ALA A 35 8.09 -13.22 -0.91
CA ALA A 35 8.57 -11.94 -0.39
C ALA A 35 10.07 -12.02 -0.13
N LEU A 36 10.83 -11.09 -0.70
CA LEU A 36 12.27 -10.95 -0.59
C LEU A 36 12.58 -9.53 -0.07
N ASP A 37 13.64 -9.40 0.72
CA ASP A 37 14.09 -8.12 1.31
C ASP A 37 15.58 -7.96 1.02
N LEU A 38 16.00 -6.78 0.60
CA LEU A 38 17.42 -6.49 0.36
C LEU A 38 18.13 -6.11 1.65
N GLN A 39 19.27 -6.73 1.93
CA GLN A 39 20.11 -6.40 3.06
C GLN A 39 20.77 -5.03 2.85
N ASP A 40 20.72 -4.16 3.86
CA ASP A 40 21.44 -2.89 3.92
C ASP A 40 21.36 -2.05 2.62
N ALA A 41 20.18 -2.02 2.00
CA ALA A 41 20.01 -1.62 0.60
C ALA A 41 20.58 -0.24 0.26
N TYR A 42 20.47 0.75 1.16
CA TYR A 42 21.02 2.10 0.91
C TYR A 42 22.54 2.15 1.05
N ASN A 43 23.12 1.28 1.87
CA ASN A 43 24.56 1.25 2.13
C ASN A 43 25.31 0.50 1.03
N LEU A 44 24.69 -0.52 0.43
CA LEU A 44 25.28 -1.35 -0.62
C LEU A 44 25.26 -0.72 -2.03
N VAL A 45 24.63 0.45 -2.20
CA VAL A 45 24.60 1.12 -3.51
C VAL A 45 26.01 1.46 -3.99
N SER A 46 26.38 0.91 -5.14
CA SER A 46 27.65 1.23 -5.80
C SER A 46 27.55 2.58 -6.51
N LEU A 47 28.23 3.60 -5.99
CA LEU A 47 28.24 4.95 -6.58
C LEU A 47 28.68 4.98 -8.06
N PRO A 48 29.68 4.20 -8.51
CA PRO A 48 30.01 4.10 -9.94
C PRO A 48 28.86 3.53 -10.78
N LYS A 49 28.20 2.46 -10.33
CA LYS A 49 27.06 1.87 -11.06
C LYS A 49 25.86 2.82 -11.07
N LEU A 50 25.61 3.53 -9.97
CA LEU A 50 24.59 4.59 -9.92
C LEU A 50 24.88 5.69 -10.95
N ALA A 51 26.13 6.11 -11.08
CA ALA A 51 26.52 7.12 -12.06
C ALA A 51 26.23 6.68 -13.50
N ASP A 52 26.63 5.45 -13.85
CA ASP A 52 26.36 4.86 -15.16
C ASP A 52 24.85 4.78 -15.43
N GLN A 53 24.07 4.35 -14.42
CA GLN A 53 22.62 4.29 -14.54
C GLN A 53 22.01 5.69 -14.79
N LEU A 54 22.37 6.69 -13.99
CA LEU A 54 21.87 8.06 -14.17
C LEU A 54 22.18 8.61 -15.58
N LEU A 55 23.37 8.31 -16.12
CA LEU A 55 23.74 8.67 -17.50
C LEU A 55 22.87 7.93 -18.53
N ARG A 56 22.63 6.63 -18.36
CA ARG A 56 21.73 5.83 -19.22
C ARG A 56 20.29 6.34 -19.21
N LEU A 57 19.83 6.88 -18.09
CA LEU A 57 18.52 7.54 -17.97
C LEU A 57 18.47 8.93 -18.63
N GLY A 58 19.56 9.40 -19.23
CA GLY A 58 19.63 10.69 -19.90
C GLY A 58 19.95 11.87 -18.97
N THR A 59 20.43 11.62 -17.75
CA THR A 59 20.85 12.70 -16.84
C THR A 59 22.14 13.34 -17.35
N CYS A 60 22.19 14.67 -17.42
CA CYS A 60 23.39 15.38 -17.88
C CYS A 60 24.61 15.08 -16.99
N ALA A 61 25.79 14.89 -17.59
CA ALA A 61 27.02 14.51 -16.88
C ALA A 61 27.45 15.50 -15.78
N TRP A 62 27.16 16.79 -15.92
CA TRP A 62 27.44 17.78 -14.86
C TRP A 62 26.58 17.53 -13.62
N LEU A 63 25.30 17.18 -13.79
CA LEU A 63 24.38 16.90 -12.70
C LEU A 63 24.74 15.58 -12.02
N VAL A 64 25.11 14.56 -12.79
CA VAL A 64 25.62 13.29 -12.22
C VAL A 64 26.86 13.55 -11.36
N ARG A 65 27.82 14.36 -11.82
CA ARG A 65 28.99 14.74 -11.02
C ARG A 65 28.60 15.47 -9.73
N TRP A 66 27.64 16.39 -9.81
CA TRP A 66 27.13 17.09 -8.62
C TRP A 66 26.50 16.12 -7.60
N VAL A 67 25.65 15.19 -8.06
CA VAL A 67 25.04 14.15 -7.23
C VAL A 67 26.10 13.29 -6.55
N LEU A 68 27.10 12.80 -7.30
CA LEU A 68 28.18 12.00 -6.74
C LEU A 68 29.03 12.79 -5.75
N SER A 69 29.30 14.07 -6.01
CA SER A 69 30.02 14.94 -5.09
C SER A 69 29.27 15.12 -3.77
N ALA A 70 27.94 15.17 -3.80
CA ALA A 70 27.12 15.26 -2.60
C ALA A 70 27.10 13.95 -1.79
N LEU A 71 27.33 12.80 -2.44
CA LEU A 71 27.31 11.49 -1.80
C LEU A 71 28.69 11.02 -1.30
N LYS A 72 29.78 11.48 -1.92
CA LYS A 72 31.17 11.12 -1.58
C LYS A 72 31.71 11.89 -0.36
N SER A 73 32.69 11.29 0.32
CA SER A 73 33.54 11.93 1.35
C SER A 73 32.78 12.67 2.46
N ARG A 74 31.63 12.12 2.87
CA ARG A 74 30.78 12.72 3.89
C ARG A 74 31.35 12.51 5.29
N ARG A 75 31.21 13.52 6.13
CA ARG A 75 31.57 13.47 7.55
C ARG A 75 30.35 13.76 8.41
N CYS A 76 30.21 13.09 9.55
CA CYS A 76 29.23 13.43 10.56
C CYS A 76 29.91 13.71 11.90
N SER A 77 29.19 14.45 12.74
CA SER A 77 29.51 14.66 14.14
C SER A 77 28.21 14.65 14.94
N LEU A 78 28.24 14.08 16.15
CA LEU A 78 27.11 14.12 17.08
C LEU A 78 27.08 15.49 17.76
N LYS A 79 25.92 16.15 17.78
CA LYS A 79 25.71 17.39 18.53
C LYS A 79 24.70 17.15 19.66
N CYS A 80 25.11 17.41 20.90
CA CYS A 80 24.25 17.35 22.08
C CYS A 80 24.30 18.70 22.80
N GLY A 81 23.26 19.53 22.61
CA GLY A 81 23.27 20.92 23.07
C GLY A 81 24.41 21.71 22.40
N GLN A 82 25.37 22.18 23.20
CA GLN A 82 26.58 22.87 22.74
C GLN A 82 27.77 21.94 22.51
N TRP A 83 27.71 20.69 22.98
CA TRP A 83 28.79 19.73 22.80
C TRP A 83 28.73 19.13 21.38
N LEU A 84 29.90 18.98 20.77
CA LEU A 84 30.10 18.36 19.46
C LEU A 84 31.15 17.25 19.59
N SER A 85 30.90 16.08 19.01
CA SER A 85 31.91 15.02 18.92
C SER A 85 33.01 15.36 17.92
N GLU A 86 34.00 14.49 17.80
CA GLU A 86 34.93 14.54 16.67
C GLU A 86 34.21 14.17 15.37
N TRP A 87 34.72 14.70 14.25
CA TRP A 87 34.20 14.43 12.92
C TRP A 87 34.61 13.05 12.42
N ALA A 88 33.65 12.15 12.27
CA ALA A 88 33.85 10.82 11.70
C ALA A 88 33.50 10.79 10.20
N ASN A 89 34.24 10.01 9.41
CA ASN A 89 33.89 9.74 8.02
C ASN A 89 32.73 8.74 7.95
N ILE A 90 31.79 8.96 7.04
CA ILE A 90 30.65 8.05 6.83
C ILE A 90 30.89 7.23 5.56
N SER A 91 30.85 5.91 5.69
CA SER A 91 31.03 4.97 4.58
C SER A 91 29.74 4.63 3.82
N THR A 92 28.57 5.10 4.28
CA THR A 92 27.30 4.79 3.64
C THR A 92 27.22 5.41 2.24
N ALA A 93 26.75 4.64 1.26
CA ALA A 93 26.57 5.16 -0.10
C ALA A 93 25.46 6.20 -0.16
N LEU A 94 24.22 5.82 0.18
CA LEU A 94 23.08 6.73 0.21
C LEU A 94 22.71 7.14 1.65
N PRO A 95 22.75 8.45 2.01
CA PRO A 95 22.36 8.91 3.33
C PRO A 95 20.89 8.62 3.64
N GLN A 96 20.60 8.00 4.77
CA GLN A 96 19.24 7.99 5.31
C GLN A 96 18.83 9.41 5.72
N GLY A 97 17.60 9.80 5.39
CA GLY A 97 17.07 11.14 5.63
C GLY A 97 17.41 12.18 4.56
N SER A 98 18.29 11.87 3.60
CA SER A 98 18.48 12.75 2.43
C SER A 98 17.29 12.64 1.48
N PRO A 99 16.70 13.76 1.03
CA PRO A 99 15.62 13.75 0.03
C PRO A 99 16.03 13.16 -1.32
N LEU A 100 17.34 13.15 -1.63
CA LEU A 100 17.86 12.65 -2.90
C LEU A 100 18.06 11.12 -2.89
N SER A 101 18.33 10.53 -1.73
CA SER A 101 18.62 9.09 -1.61
C SER A 101 17.50 8.21 -2.18
N PRO A 102 16.20 8.45 -1.90
CA PRO A 102 15.13 7.65 -2.48
C PRO A 102 15.07 7.72 -4.02
N VAL A 103 15.38 8.88 -4.60
CA VAL A 103 15.39 9.07 -6.06
C VAL A 103 16.56 8.31 -6.68
N CYS A 104 17.76 8.46 -6.11
CA CYS A 104 18.94 7.71 -6.54
C CYS A 104 18.74 6.20 -6.40
N TYR A 105 18.11 5.76 -5.31
CA TYR A 105 17.83 4.35 -5.07
C TYR A 105 16.84 3.77 -6.11
N ASN A 106 15.78 4.50 -6.44
CA ASN A 106 14.84 4.10 -7.50
C ASN A 106 15.51 4.05 -8.88
N ALA A 107 16.43 4.97 -9.18
CA ALA A 107 17.21 4.92 -10.42
C ALA A 107 18.15 3.70 -10.45
N TYR A 108 18.85 3.44 -9.33
CA TYR A 108 19.75 2.31 -9.16
C TYR A 108 19.04 0.96 -9.36
N THR A 109 17.87 0.81 -8.75
CA THR A 109 17.09 -0.44 -8.75
C THR A 109 16.12 -0.54 -9.93
N GLN A 110 16.21 0.35 -10.92
CA GLN A 110 15.33 0.34 -12.08
C GLN A 110 15.35 -1.00 -12.81
N ALA A 111 16.52 -1.65 -12.93
CA ALA A 111 16.67 -2.94 -13.61
C ALA A 111 15.79 -4.05 -12.99
N LEU A 112 15.63 -4.05 -11.66
CA LEU A 112 14.71 -4.97 -10.98
C LEU A 112 13.26 -4.70 -11.37
N ALA A 113 12.90 -3.44 -11.60
CA ALA A 113 11.52 -3.06 -11.93
C ALA A 113 11.13 -3.37 -13.39
N THR A 114 12.12 -3.43 -14.27
CA THR A 114 11.96 -3.67 -15.71
C THR A 114 12.37 -5.08 -16.13
N ALA A 115 12.72 -5.94 -15.16
CA ALA A 115 13.01 -7.33 -15.42
C ALA A 115 11.81 -7.98 -16.11
N GLN A 116 12.06 -8.67 -17.23
CA GLN A 116 11.03 -9.40 -17.94
C GLN A 116 10.59 -10.59 -17.10
N THR A 117 9.27 -10.75 -16.98
CA THR A 117 8.67 -11.87 -16.26
C THR A 117 7.70 -12.60 -17.17
N PRO A 118 7.53 -13.92 -17.00
CA PRO A 118 6.46 -14.65 -17.67
C PRO A 118 5.07 -14.04 -17.43
N ASP A 119 4.10 -14.32 -18.30
CA ASP A 119 2.73 -13.78 -18.20
C ASP A 119 2.03 -14.16 -16.89
N ASN A 120 2.37 -15.33 -16.33
CA ASN A 120 1.83 -15.85 -15.08
C ASN A 120 2.64 -15.42 -13.83
N VAL A 121 3.50 -14.42 -13.98
CA VAL A 121 4.35 -13.87 -12.94
C VAL A 121 4.21 -12.35 -12.90
N ARG A 122 4.15 -11.79 -11.70
CA ARG A 122 4.24 -10.35 -11.46
C ARG A 122 5.29 -10.03 -10.43
N LEU A 123 6.28 -9.24 -10.83
CA LEU A 123 7.27 -8.65 -9.94
C LEU A 123 6.81 -7.27 -9.44
N LEU A 124 6.79 -7.11 -8.11
CA LEU A 124 6.37 -5.90 -7.41
C LEU A 124 7.51 -5.43 -6.51
N THR A 125 8.04 -4.23 -6.78
CA THR A 125 9.12 -3.64 -5.98
C THR A 125 8.63 -2.40 -5.22
N PHE A 126 9.04 -2.26 -3.98
CA PHE A 126 8.82 -1.09 -3.13
C PHE A 126 10.04 -0.83 -2.26
N ALA A 127 10.91 0.09 -2.69
CA ALA A 127 12.20 0.32 -2.04
C ALA A 127 13.01 -1.00 -1.99
N ASP A 128 13.39 -1.45 -0.80
CA ASP A 128 14.08 -2.70 -0.50
C ASP A 128 13.18 -3.94 -0.49
N ASP A 129 11.85 -3.78 -0.42
CA ASP A 129 10.90 -4.87 -0.52
C ASP A 129 10.72 -5.31 -1.98
N ILE A 130 10.91 -6.61 -2.24
CA ILE A 130 10.63 -7.26 -3.51
C ILE A 130 9.58 -8.34 -3.28
N SER A 131 8.55 -8.38 -4.11
CA SER A 131 7.50 -9.40 -4.04
C SER A 131 7.23 -9.98 -5.40
N ILE A 132 7.26 -11.30 -5.50
CA ILE A 132 6.95 -12.04 -6.72
C ILE A 132 5.62 -12.73 -6.50
N VAL A 133 4.65 -12.45 -7.35
CA VAL A 133 3.35 -13.15 -7.37
C VAL A 133 3.33 -14.06 -8.58
N VAL A 134 3.23 -15.37 -8.37
CA VAL A 134 3.15 -16.37 -9.43
C VAL A 134 1.81 -17.09 -9.31
N TRP A 135 1.16 -17.41 -10.43
CA TRP A 135 -0.05 -18.21 -10.43
C TRP A 135 -0.02 -19.29 -11.50
N HIS A 136 -0.57 -20.46 -11.18
CA HIS A 136 -0.66 -21.59 -12.09
C HIS A 136 -1.62 -22.66 -11.53
N ARG A 137 -2.15 -23.52 -12.40
CA ARG A 137 -3.05 -24.61 -11.99
C ARG A 137 -2.30 -25.80 -11.39
N ASP A 138 -1.19 -26.15 -12.02
CA ASP A 138 -0.25 -27.20 -11.60
C ASP A 138 0.77 -26.64 -10.60
N THR A 139 1.02 -27.34 -9.49
CA THR A 139 1.89 -26.88 -8.41
C THR A 139 3.38 -27.08 -8.67
N ALA A 140 3.76 -28.00 -9.56
CA ALA A 140 5.15 -28.18 -9.98
C ALA A 140 5.56 -27.02 -10.91
N GLU A 141 4.72 -26.71 -11.90
CA GLU A 141 4.92 -25.53 -12.77
C GLU A 141 4.89 -24.21 -11.98
N LEU A 142 3.98 -24.11 -11.00
CA LEU A 142 3.92 -22.96 -10.09
C LEU A 142 5.26 -22.71 -9.38
N ALA A 143 5.87 -23.79 -8.86
CA ALA A 143 7.16 -23.71 -8.20
C ALA A 143 8.31 -23.47 -9.19
N ALA A 144 8.29 -24.11 -10.36
CA ALA A 144 9.30 -23.91 -11.40
C ALA A 144 9.35 -22.45 -11.88
N CYS A 145 8.20 -21.85 -12.20
CA CYS A 145 8.12 -20.42 -12.54
C CYS A 145 8.57 -19.52 -11.37
N GLY A 146 8.20 -19.89 -10.13
CA GLY A 146 8.66 -19.20 -8.93
C GLY A 146 10.18 -19.21 -8.79
N GLN A 147 10.80 -20.37 -8.90
CA GLN A 147 12.25 -20.55 -8.80
C GLN A 147 13.00 -19.80 -9.89
N GLN A 148 12.57 -19.94 -11.16
CA GLN A 148 13.16 -19.23 -12.29
C GLN A 148 13.13 -17.70 -12.09
N THR A 149 12.05 -17.18 -11.50
CA THR A 149 11.94 -15.75 -11.21
C THR A 149 12.84 -15.34 -10.05
N ILE A 150 12.97 -16.16 -9.00
CA ILE A 150 13.91 -15.91 -7.90
C ILE A 150 15.35 -15.84 -8.45
N ASP A 151 15.74 -16.79 -9.29
CA ASP A 151 17.10 -16.85 -9.87
C ASP A 151 17.38 -15.65 -10.78
N SER A 152 16.39 -15.22 -11.56
CA SER A 152 16.49 -14.00 -12.38
C SER A 152 16.63 -12.74 -11.51
N VAL A 153 15.83 -12.61 -10.46
CA VAL A 153 15.93 -11.48 -9.51
C VAL A 153 17.28 -11.48 -8.82
N ARG A 154 17.78 -12.64 -8.39
CA ARG A 154 19.09 -12.79 -7.77
C ARG A 154 20.21 -12.36 -8.72
N SER A 155 20.18 -12.81 -9.97
CA SER A 155 21.17 -12.39 -10.99
C SER A 155 21.19 -10.86 -11.18
N VAL A 156 20.02 -10.21 -11.19
CA VAL A 156 19.94 -8.74 -11.26
C VAL A 156 20.48 -8.08 -9.98
N CYS A 157 20.19 -8.64 -8.81
CA CYS A 157 20.74 -8.17 -7.54
C CYS A 157 22.27 -8.26 -7.52
N ASP A 158 22.84 -9.40 -7.96
CA ASP A 158 24.29 -9.61 -8.02
C ASP A 158 24.96 -8.60 -8.97
N GLN A 159 24.33 -8.32 -10.13
CA GLN A 159 24.79 -7.27 -11.05
C GLN A 159 24.77 -5.87 -10.43
N LEU A 160 23.87 -5.63 -9.47
CA LEU A 160 23.74 -4.38 -8.73
C LEU A 160 24.50 -4.38 -7.39
N ASP A 161 25.35 -5.36 -7.09
CA ASP A 161 26.03 -5.51 -5.79
C ASP A 161 25.05 -5.51 -4.59
N MET A 162 23.82 -5.94 -4.82
CA MET A 162 22.76 -6.03 -3.81
C MET A 162 22.63 -7.46 -3.30
N VAL A 163 22.40 -7.60 -2.00
CA VAL A 163 22.28 -8.92 -1.37
C VAL A 163 20.85 -9.14 -0.90
N ILE A 164 20.23 -10.25 -1.31
CA ILE A 164 18.93 -10.68 -0.78
C ILE A 164 19.13 -11.26 0.62
N ASN A 165 18.34 -10.79 1.59
CA ASN A 165 18.38 -11.27 2.97
C ASN A 165 17.62 -12.60 3.10
N PRO A 166 18.32 -13.75 3.28
CA PRO A 166 17.66 -15.05 3.34
C PRO A 166 16.77 -15.22 4.58
N ARG A 167 17.05 -14.50 5.69
CA ARG A 167 16.28 -14.62 6.94
C ARG A 167 14.91 -13.97 6.89
N LYS A 168 14.73 -13.02 5.97
CA LYS A 168 13.46 -12.32 5.76
C LYS A 168 12.71 -12.81 4.53
N ALA A 169 13.34 -13.63 3.70
CA ALA A 169 12.70 -14.27 2.56
C ALA A 169 11.62 -15.23 3.06
N THR A 170 10.42 -15.16 2.48
CA THR A 170 9.31 -16.04 2.83
C THR A 170 8.46 -16.37 1.61
N VAL A 171 7.82 -17.54 1.62
CA VAL A 171 6.84 -17.95 0.61
C VAL A 171 5.48 -18.16 1.27
N THR A 172 4.42 -17.65 0.65
CA THR A 172 3.04 -17.94 1.08
C THR A 172 2.26 -18.53 -0.08
N GLY A 173 1.72 -19.73 0.14
CA GLY A 173 0.81 -20.39 -0.79
C GLY A 173 -0.63 -19.90 -0.62
N PHE A 174 -1.28 -19.60 -1.73
CA PHE A 174 -2.67 -19.15 -1.79
C PHE A 174 -3.52 -20.12 -2.58
N SER A 175 -4.61 -20.60 -1.97
CA SER A 175 -5.55 -21.51 -2.61
C SER A 175 -6.93 -21.48 -1.95
N LYS A 176 -7.96 -21.78 -2.76
CA LYS A 176 -9.33 -22.05 -2.28
C LYS A 176 -9.59 -23.53 -2.00
N ARG A 177 -8.61 -24.41 -2.26
CA ARG A 177 -8.71 -25.84 -1.92
C ARG A 177 -8.70 -25.99 -0.39
N ARG A 178 -9.25 -27.12 0.09
CA ARG A 178 -9.30 -27.42 1.52
C ARG A 178 -7.90 -27.71 2.08
N GLU A 179 -7.07 -28.34 1.27
CA GLU A 179 -5.67 -28.62 1.57
C GLU A 179 -4.78 -27.45 1.19
N GLU A 180 -3.69 -27.27 1.95
CA GLU A 180 -2.67 -26.28 1.64
C GLU A 180 -2.00 -26.58 0.30
N PRO A 181 -1.58 -25.54 -0.45
CA PRO A 181 -0.79 -25.71 -1.66
C PRO A 181 0.48 -26.52 -1.37
N ARG A 182 0.52 -27.77 -1.82
CA ARG A 182 1.74 -28.57 -1.80
C ARG A 182 2.52 -28.26 -3.08
N HIS A 183 3.57 -27.46 -2.93
CA HIS A 183 4.49 -27.15 -4.01
C HIS A 183 5.91 -27.59 -3.62
N PRO A 184 6.78 -27.90 -4.60
CA PRO A 184 8.22 -28.09 -4.34
C PRO A 184 8.83 -26.92 -3.56
N PRO A 185 9.86 -27.17 -2.72
CA PRO A 185 10.55 -26.10 -2.00
C PRO A 185 11.22 -25.13 -2.96
N LEU A 186 11.23 -23.85 -2.58
CA LEU A 186 11.91 -22.78 -3.31
C LEU A 186 13.18 -22.37 -2.56
N PHE A 187 14.18 -21.93 -3.30
CA PHE A 187 15.51 -21.62 -2.77
C PHE A 187 16.01 -20.26 -3.25
N ASN A 188 16.74 -19.57 -2.38
CA ASN A 188 17.59 -18.44 -2.76
C ASN A 188 19.05 -18.93 -2.73
N GLY A 189 19.53 -19.43 -3.87
CA GLY A 189 20.77 -20.21 -3.91
C GLY A 189 20.63 -21.53 -3.19
N ASP A 190 21.51 -21.78 -2.22
CA ASP A 190 21.48 -23.03 -1.45
C ASP A 190 20.56 -22.95 -0.21
N VAL A 191 19.94 -21.79 0.03
CA VAL A 191 19.11 -21.55 1.22
C VAL A 191 17.64 -21.72 0.87
N ALA A 192 16.99 -22.72 1.47
CA ALA A 192 15.55 -22.93 1.35
C ALA A 192 14.76 -21.74 1.94
N ILE A 193 13.78 -21.25 1.20
CA ILE A 193 12.90 -20.16 1.65
C ILE A 193 11.72 -20.77 2.42
N PRO A 194 11.50 -20.36 3.69
CA PRO A 194 10.45 -20.96 4.52
C PRO A 194 9.05 -20.59 4.02
N ASN A 195 8.14 -21.57 4.11
CA ASN A 195 6.71 -21.38 3.90
C ASN A 195 6.05 -20.78 5.15
N VAL A 196 5.18 -19.78 4.95
CA VAL A 196 4.41 -19.15 6.02
C VAL A 196 2.94 -19.03 5.61
N GLU A 197 2.02 -19.15 6.57
CA GLU A 197 0.57 -19.11 6.33
C GLU A 197 0.03 -17.73 5.90
N SER A 198 0.78 -16.67 6.24
CA SER A 198 0.43 -15.30 5.88
C SER A 198 1.68 -14.45 5.70
N VAL A 199 1.59 -13.49 4.79
CA VAL A 199 2.66 -12.55 4.47
C VAL A 199 2.20 -11.12 4.69
N LYS A 200 3.08 -10.29 5.24
CA LYS A 200 2.82 -8.87 5.44
C LYS A 200 3.49 -8.08 4.32
N LEU A 201 2.67 -7.47 3.45
CA LEU A 201 3.12 -6.62 2.36
C LEU A 201 2.74 -5.17 2.65
N LEU A 202 3.75 -4.31 2.87
CA LEU A 202 3.56 -2.87 3.11
C LEU A 202 2.51 -2.58 4.20
N GLY A 203 2.53 -3.34 5.29
CA GLY A 203 1.61 -3.14 6.43
C GLY A 203 0.28 -3.91 6.34
N ILE A 204 -0.04 -4.49 5.19
CA ILE A 204 -1.26 -5.29 4.96
C ILE A 204 -0.90 -6.77 5.02
N THR A 205 -1.68 -7.56 5.76
CA THR A 205 -1.41 -8.99 5.96
C THR A 205 -2.32 -9.81 5.04
N LEU A 206 -1.75 -10.63 4.17
CA LEU A 206 -2.46 -11.50 3.25
C LEU A 206 -2.35 -12.93 3.78
N ASP A 207 -3.47 -13.51 4.24
CA ASP A 207 -3.57 -14.92 4.59
C ASP A 207 -3.80 -15.79 3.35
N SER A 208 -3.42 -17.08 3.43
CA SER A 208 -3.50 -18.07 2.34
C SER A 208 -4.88 -18.17 1.64
N LYS A 209 -5.97 -17.85 2.34
CA LYS A 209 -7.35 -17.87 1.78
C LYS A 209 -7.83 -16.50 1.30
N LEU A 210 -7.00 -15.47 1.47
CA LEU A 210 -7.25 -14.07 1.17
C LEU A 210 -8.54 -13.55 1.84
N ASN A 211 -8.79 -13.98 3.08
CA ASN A 211 -9.98 -13.62 3.86
C ASN A 211 -9.75 -12.43 4.80
N PHE A 212 -8.50 -12.01 4.98
CA PHE A 212 -8.00 -10.90 5.78
C PHE A 212 -8.32 -10.98 7.28
N ASN A 213 -8.65 -12.16 7.81
CA ASN A 213 -8.94 -12.33 9.23
C ASN A 213 -7.70 -12.03 10.08
N ALA A 214 -6.53 -12.55 9.69
CA ALA A 214 -5.27 -12.29 10.38
C ALA A 214 -4.93 -10.79 10.39
N HIS A 215 -5.17 -10.09 9.28
CA HIS A 215 -4.98 -8.63 9.22
C HIS A 215 -5.90 -7.90 10.18
N VAL A 216 -7.19 -8.21 10.17
CA VAL A 216 -8.19 -7.58 11.04
C VAL A 216 -7.88 -7.84 12.52
N ASP A 217 -7.52 -9.05 12.89
CA ASP A 217 -7.21 -9.39 14.28
C ASP A 217 -5.90 -8.71 14.75
N GLN A 218 -4.88 -8.60 13.89
CA GLN A 218 -3.67 -7.81 14.18
C GLN A 218 -3.98 -6.32 14.34
N THR A 219 -4.78 -5.74 13.46
CA THR A 219 -5.23 -4.35 13.54
C THR A 219 -6.03 -4.10 14.81
N ARG A 220 -6.92 -5.02 15.18
CA ARG A 220 -7.68 -4.97 16.43
C ARG A 220 -6.77 -4.94 17.64
N SER A 221 -5.83 -5.87 17.75
CA SER A 221 -4.87 -5.94 18.86
C SER A 221 -4.01 -4.68 18.95
N ARG A 222 -3.58 -4.11 17.82
CA ARG A 222 -2.85 -2.83 17.80
C ARG A 222 -3.70 -1.66 18.28
N CYS A 223 -4.97 -1.60 17.90
CA CYS A 223 -5.88 -0.56 18.35
C CYS A 223 -6.16 -0.67 19.85
N LEU A 224 -6.42 -1.87 20.36
CA LEU A 224 -6.67 -2.11 21.79
C LEU A 224 -5.50 -1.66 22.67
N ARG A 225 -4.25 -1.88 22.21
CA ARG A 225 -3.04 -1.42 22.93
C ARG A 225 -2.96 0.10 23.07
N VAL A 226 -3.48 0.87 22.11
CA VAL A 226 -3.45 2.34 22.17
C VAL A 226 -4.72 2.93 22.80
N THR A 227 -5.77 2.12 22.99
CA THR A 227 -6.96 2.56 23.73
C THR A 227 -6.63 2.90 25.19
N SER A 228 -5.62 2.29 25.81
CA SER A 228 -5.16 2.66 27.16
C SER A 228 -4.68 4.12 27.23
N THR A 229 -3.98 4.61 26.19
CA THR A 229 -3.57 6.01 26.08
C THR A 229 -4.77 6.94 26.00
N LEU A 230 -5.81 6.56 25.24
CA LEU A 230 -7.06 7.33 25.20
C LEU A 230 -7.77 7.36 26.56
N LYS A 231 -7.77 6.23 27.28
CA LYS A 231 -8.33 6.14 28.63
C LYS A 231 -7.59 7.06 29.60
N ALA A 232 -6.27 7.02 29.60
CA ALA A 232 -5.44 7.87 30.45
C ALA A 232 -5.66 9.36 30.16
N ALA A 233 -5.69 9.75 28.88
CA ALA A 233 -5.98 11.12 28.47
C ALA A 233 -7.36 11.58 28.95
N PHE A 234 -8.39 10.73 28.81
CA PHE A 234 -9.72 11.03 29.32
C PHE A 234 -9.72 11.21 30.84
N SER A 235 -9.09 10.30 31.59
CA SER A 235 -8.98 10.38 33.05
C SER A 235 -8.22 11.62 33.54
N TRP A 236 -7.28 12.15 32.75
CA TRP A 236 -6.58 13.40 33.05
C TRP A 236 -7.36 14.67 32.69
N GLY A 237 -8.61 14.54 32.24
CA GLY A 237 -9.46 15.68 31.90
C GLY A 237 -9.09 16.36 30.58
N VAL A 238 -8.44 15.65 29.65
CA VAL A 238 -8.21 16.18 28.30
C VAL A 238 -9.55 16.44 27.62
N ASP A 239 -9.70 17.62 27.02
CA ASP A 239 -10.94 18.02 26.39
C ASP A 239 -11.33 17.12 25.19
N LEU A 240 -12.63 17.10 24.89
CA LEU A 240 -13.22 16.27 23.85
C LEU A 240 -12.58 16.48 22.46
N ARG A 241 -12.18 17.71 22.11
CA ARG A 241 -11.59 18.02 20.80
C ARG A 241 -10.22 17.34 20.67
N ARG A 242 -9.37 17.45 21.70
CA ARG A 242 -8.05 16.79 21.74
C ARG A 242 -8.19 15.27 21.81
N LEU A 243 -9.13 14.74 22.59
CA LEU A 243 -9.43 13.30 22.61
C LEU A 243 -9.87 12.77 21.25
N THR A 244 -10.70 13.53 20.53
CA THR A 244 -11.11 13.18 19.16
C THR A 244 -9.91 13.15 18.22
N GLN A 245 -8.97 14.09 18.34
CA GLN A 245 -7.75 14.10 17.56
C GLN A 245 -6.83 12.91 17.90
N LEU A 246 -6.71 12.57 19.18
CA LEU A 246 -5.98 11.37 19.61
C LEU A 246 -6.64 10.10 19.07
N TYR A 247 -7.97 9.99 19.12
CA TYR A 247 -8.68 8.86 18.54
C TYR A 247 -8.43 8.74 17.03
N ARG A 248 -8.55 9.86 16.29
CA ARG A 248 -8.34 9.85 14.83
C ARG A 248 -6.90 9.46 14.47
N SER A 249 -5.91 9.99 15.20
CA SER A 249 -4.49 9.76 14.92
C SER A 249 -3.99 8.39 15.38
N LEU A 250 -4.54 7.84 16.47
CA LEU A 250 -4.07 6.56 17.04
C LEU A 250 -4.96 5.38 16.67
N VAL A 251 -6.28 5.50 16.71
CA VAL A 251 -7.17 4.35 16.48
C VAL A 251 -7.68 4.33 15.05
N LEU A 252 -8.31 5.42 14.60
CA LEU A 252 -8.93 5.46 13.28
C LEU A 252 -7.90 5.27 12.17
N SER A 253 -6.75 5.94 12.25
CA SER A 253 -5.65 5.79 11.28
C SER A 253 -5.22 4.33 11.07
N ARG A 254 -5.15 3.55 12.15
CA ARG A 254 -4.80 2.12 12.15
C ARG A 254 -5.92 1.27 11.56
N ILE A 255 -7.17 1.59 11.87
CA ILE A 255 -8.35 0.91 11.28
C ILE A 255 -8.40 1.16 9.78
N THR A 256 -8.19 2.42 9.34
CA THR A 256 -8.33 2.82 7.94
C THR A 256 -7.22 2.32 7.03
N TYR A 257 -6.04 2.03 7.59
CA TYR A 257 -4.89 1.62 6.79
C TYR A 257 -5.15 0.28 6.08
N GLY A 258 -5.28 0.32 4.75
CA GLY A 258 -5.50 -0.86 3.92
C GLY A 258 -6.97 -1.22 3.71
N LEU A 259 -7.94 -0.49 4.31
CA LEU A 259 -9.37 -0.71 4.06
C LEU A 259 -9.73 -0.63 2.58
N GLU A 260 -8.95 0.08 1.76
CA GLU A 260 -9.15 0.15 0.32
C GLU A 260 -9.10 -1.22 -0.37
N VAL A 261 -8.18 -2.09 0.06
CA VAL A 261 -7.77 -3.28 -0.71
C VAL A 261 -8.01 -4.59 0.03
N ILE A 262 -8.19 -4.56 1.34
CA ILE A 262 -8.63 -5.75 2.05
C ILE A 262 -10.03 -6.13 1.58
N ASN A 263 -10.35 -7.41 1.69
CA ASN A 263 -11.69 -7.88 1.41
C ASN A 263 -12.21 -8.75 2.54
N PRO A 264 -12.34 -8.23 3.78
CA PRO A 264 -12.71 -8.98 4.98
C PRO A 264 -14.15 -9.49 4.95
N THR A 265 -14.51 -10.40 5.86
CA THR A 265 -15.90 -10.79 6.08
C THR A 265 -16.64 -9.70 6.85
N ILE A 266 -17.98 -9.69 6.78
CA ILE A 266 -18.83 -8.78 7.58
C ILE A 266 -18.49 -8.94 9.07
N ASN A 267 -18.37 -10.16 9.57
CA ASN A 267 -17.99 -10.43 10.96
C ASN A 267 -16.64 -9.80 11.34
N SER A 268 -15.67 -9.82 10.43
CA SER A 268 -14.36 -9.19 10.64
C SER A 268 -14.46 -7.66 10.64
N LEU A 269 -15.30 -7.05 9.79
CA LEU A 269 -15.58 -5.61 9.87
C LEU A 269 -16.27 -5.22 11.18
N THR A 270 -17.24 -6.01 11.65
CA THR A 270 -17.94 -5.80 12.93
C THR A 270 -16.97 -5.79 14.12
N LYS A 271 -15.90 -6.61 14.08
CA LYS A 271 -14.84 -6.57 15.12
C LYS A 271 -14.17 -5.19 15.20
N LEU A 272 -13.84 -4.58 14.05
CA LEU A 272 -13.24 -3.24 14.00
C LEU A 272 -14.25 -2.16 14.38
N ASP A 273 -15.50 -2.33 13.96
CA ASP A 273 -16.61 -1.43 14.29
C ASP A 273 -16.83 -1.37 15.81
N GLY A 274 -16.70 -2.52 16.49
CA GLY A 274 -16.72 -2.59 17.95
C GLY A 274 -15.64 -1.75 18.63
N ILE A 275 -14.44 -1.64 18.06
CA ILE A 275 -13.35 -0.81 18.59
C ILE A 275 -13.69 0.67 18.45
N GLN A 276 -14.14 1.07 17.25
CA GLN A 276 -14.59 2.44 17.02
C GLN A 276 -15.72 2.80 18.00
N ASN A 277 -16.73 1.95 18.11
CA ASN A 277 -17.89 2.16 18.99
C ASN A 277 -17.50 2.26 20.47
N ALA A 278 -16.52 1.46 20.93
CA ALA A 278 -16.00 1.55 22.30
C ALA A 278 -15.20 2.84 22.51
N ALA A 279 -14.38 3.23 21.53
CA ALA A 279 -13.58 4.45 21.61
C ALA A 279 -14.44 5.71 21.60
N LEU A 280 -15.50 5.78 20.79
CA LEU A 280 -16.42 6.93 20.75
C LEU A 280 -17.11 7.15 22.10
N ARG A 281 -17.58 6.08 22.75
CA ARG A 281 -18.16 6.15 24.10
C ARG A 281 -17.14 6.61 25.14
N LEU A 282 -15.92 6.10 25.06
CA LEU A 282 -14.84 6.47 25.96
C LEU A 282 -14.54 7.97 25.87
N ILE A 283 -14.31 8.50 24.67
CA ILE A 283 -13.91 9.89 24.49
C ILE A 283 -15.07 10.87 24.77
N SER A 284 -16.32 10.46 24.55
CA SER A 284 -17.48 11.30 24.81
C SER A 284 -17.94 11.26 26.27
N GLY A 285 -17.49 10.29 27.05
CA GLY A 285 -18.00 10.02 28.40
C GLY A 285 -19.47 9.55 28.41
N CYS A 286 -20.03 9.17 27.25
CA CYS A 286 -21.43 8.79 27.15
C CYS A 286 -21.69 7.39 27.73
N PRO A 287 -22.86 7.15 28.36
CA PRO A 287 -23.27 5.83 28.80
C PRO A 287 -23.30 4.78 27.68
N ARG A 288 -23.30 3.50 28.07
CA ARG A 288 -23.36 2.37 27.13
C ARG A 288 -24.60 2.43 26.22
N ASP A 289 -25.72 2.90 26.76
CA ASP A 289 -27.03 2.92 26.11
C ASP A 289 -27.20 4.08 25.13
N THR A 290 -26.25 5.02 25.08
CA THR A 290 -26.29 6.10 24.09
C THR A 290 -26.32 5.50 22.67
N PRO A 291 -27.30 5.90 21.83
CA PRO A 291 -27.40 5.41 20.46
C PRO A 291 -26.12 5.64 19.67
N LEU A 292 -25.60 4.58 19.03
CA LEU A 292 -24.36 4.66 18.24
C LEU A 292 -24.49 5.59 17.03
N THR A 293 -25.68 5.69 16.46
CA THR A 293 -25.99 6.61 15.37
C THR A 293 -25.78 8.07 15.79
N ALA A 294 -26.19 8.44 17.01
CA ALA A 294 -25.98 9.78 17.55
C ALA A 294 -24.50 10.06 17.79
N LEU A 295 -23.75 9.12 18.39
CA LEU A 295 -22.31 9.27 18.58
C LEU A 295 -21.58 9.44 17.25
N ARG A 296 -21.86 8.56 16.27
CA ARG A 296 -21.29 8.63 14.92
C ARG A 296 -21.56 9.98 14.24
N PHE A 297 -22.79 10.49 14.36
CA PHE A 297 -23.15 11.82 13.88
C PHE A 297 -22.34 12.93 14.56
N MET A 298 -22.28 12.94 15.90
CA MET A 298 -21.52 13.95 16.67
C MET A 298 -20.03 14.01 16.28
N PHE A 299 -19.41 12.85 16.01
CA PHE A 299 -18.00 12.78 15.63
C PHE A 299 -17.75 12.88 14.12
N ASN A 300 -18.80 13.03 13.31
CA ASN A 300 -18.76 12.98 11.85
C ASN A 300 -18.00 11.75 11.34
N LEU A 301 -18.40 10.56 11.81
CA LEU A 301 -17.76 9.29 11.48
C LEU A 301 -18.79 8.27 11.02
N PRO A 302 -18.63 7.69 9.81
CA PRO A 302 -19.44 6.55 9.40
C PRO A 302 -19.03 5.29 10.17
N SER A 303 -19.81 4.21 10.06
CA SER A 303 -19.37 2.88 10.44
C SER A 303 -18.12 2.46 9.69
N VAL A 304 -17.36 1.51 10.24
CA VAL A 304 -16.19 0.94 9.57
C VAL A 304 -16.59 0.25 8.26
N THR A 305 -17.80 -0.32 8.18
CA THR A 305 -18.34 -0.92 6.95
C THR A 305 -18.55 0.14 5.86
N GLU A 306 -19.25 1.23 6.17
CA GLU A 306 -19.45 2.33 5.22
C GLU A 306 -18.11 2.99 4.83
N LEU A 307 -17.19 3.12 5.79
CA LEU A 307 -15.85 3.65 5.55
C LEU A 307 -15.07 2.74 4.59
N HIS A 308 -15.18 1.43 4.76
CA HIS A 308 -14.57 0.43 3.89
C HIS A 308 -15.10 0.52 2.46
N GLU A 309 -16.42 0.61 2.28
CA GLU A 309 -17.06 0.79 0.97
C GLU A 309 -16.59 2.09 0.29
N LEU A 310 -16.59 3.20 1.04
CA LEU A 310 -16.15 4.51 0.54
C LEU A 310 -14.67 4.51 0.16
N MET A 311 -13.79 3.97 1.01
CA MET A 311 -12.35 3.93 0.77
C MET A 311 -12.02 3.05 -0.44
N ARG A 312 -12.72 1.92 -0.59
CA ARG A 312 -12.59 1.05 -1.75
C ARG A 312 -13.07 1.73 -3.04
N ALA A 313 -14.21 2.41 -3.03
CA ALA A 313 -14.68 3.18 -4.18
C ALA A 313 -13.68 4.28 -4.58
N LYS A 314 -13.14 5.02 -3.60
CA LYS A 314 -12.06 6.00 -3.82
C LYS A 314 -10.80 5.37 -4.41
N ALA A 315 -10.44 4.15 -3.99
CA ALA A 315 -9.30 3.43 -4.56
C ALA A 315 -9.52 3.09 -6.03
N ILE A 316 -10.72 2.61 -6.41
CA ILE A 316 -11.07 2.37 -7.81
C ILE A 316 -11.00 3.66 -8.64
N SER A 317 -11.56 4.77 -8.15
CA SER A 317 -11.46 6.05 -8.85
C SER A 317 -10.01 6.48 -9.05
N ARG A 318 -9.14 6.33 -8.04
CA ARG A 318 -7.71 6.65 -8.18
C ARG A 318 -7.02 5.79 -9.23
N VAL A 319 -7.29 4.49 -9.25
CA VAL A 319 -6.73 3.57 -10.26
C VAL A 319 -7.24 3.92 -11.66
N ALA A 320 -8.52 4.22 -11.80
CA ALA A 320 -9.13 4.63 -13.07
C ALA A 320 -8.59 5.98 -13.58
N SER A 321 -8.11 6.85 -12.70
CA SER A 321 -7.55 8.17 -13.07
C SER A 321 -6.04 8.17 -13.34
N ASP A 322 -5.32 7.09 -13.04
CA ASP A 322 -3.86 6.99 -13.23
C ASP A 322 -3.54 5.97 -14.33
N PRO A 323 -3.29 6.40 -15.59
CA PRO A 323 -2.89 5.52 -16.68
C PRO A 323 -1.61 4.72 -16.41
N GLY A 324 -0.76 5.20 -15.51
CA GLY A 324 0.43 4.46 -15.12
C GLY A 324 0.12 3.28 -14.20
N HIS A 325 -1.07 3.19 -13.59
CA HIS A 325 -1.37 2.17 -12.59
C HIS A 325 -1.37 0.77 -13.18
N PRO A 326 -0.73 -0.24 -12.54
CA PRO A 326 -0.72 -1.62 -13.05
C PRO A 326 -2.10 -2.28 -13.21
N LEU A 327 -3.14 -1.65 -12.67
CA LEU A 327 -4.53 -2.10 -12.72
C LEU A 327 -5.43 -1.11 -13.48
N HIS A 328 -4.87 -0.07 -14.11
CA HIS A 328 -5.64 0.95 -14.81
C HIS A 328 -6.53 0.34 -15.87
N ASP A 329 -5.93 -0.45 -16.77
CA ASP A 329 -6.65 -1.10 -17.87
C ASP A 329 -7.66 -2.14 -17.38
N VAL A 330 -7.31 -2.85 -16.30
CA VAL A 330 -8.25 -3.80 -15.68
C VAL A 330 -9.47 -3.07 -15.13
N VAL A 331 -9.26 -1.94 -14.44
CA VAL A 331 -10.36 -1.13 -13.89
C VAL A 331 -11.16 -0.48 -15.00
N SER A 332 -10.53 0.07 -16.04
CA SER A 332 -11.24 0.74 -17.14
C SER A 332 -12.23 -0.22 -17.82
N VAL A 333 -11.82 -1.46 -18.08
CA VAL A 333 -12.71 -2.50 -18.63
C VAL A 333 -13.78 -2.93 -17.61
N THR A 334 -13.37 -3.17 -16.36
CA THR A 334 -14.28 -3.72 -15.33
C THR A 334 -15.38 -2.73 -14.92
N VAL A 335 -15.09 -1.42 -15.00
CA VAL A 335 -16.04 -0.33 -14.72
C VAL A 335 -17.17 -0.27 -15.73
N ASP A 336 -16.95 -0.70 -16.97
CA ASP A 336 -17.97 -0.74 -18.02
C ASP A 336 -18.77 -2.05 -17.97
N VAL A 337 -18.08 -3.20 -17.91
CA VAL A 337 -18.70 -4.51 -17.87
C VAL A 337 -18.08 -5.35 -16.76
N PRO A 338 -18.82 -5.71 -15.70
CA PRO A 338 -18.25 -6.53 -14.64
C PRO A 338 -17.99 -7.95 -15.20
N PRO A 339 -16.78 -8.50 -15.05
CA PRO A 339 -16.47 -9.83 -15.52
C PRO A 339 -17.31 -10.87 -14.80
N LYS A 340 -17.65 -11.97 -15.50
CA LYS A 340 -18.30 -13.13 -14.88
C LYS A 340 -17.46 -13.59 -13.69
N ALA A 341 -18.11 -13.79 -12.55
CA ALA A 341 -17.46 -14.27 -11.34
C ALA A 341 -17.99 -15.66 -11.03
N ARG A 342 -17.07 -16.58 -10.74
CA ARG A 342 -17.39 -17.93 -10.27
C ARG A 342 -17.49 -17.95 -8.75
N LEU A 343 -16.69 -17.14 -8.07
CA LEU A 343 -16.70 -17.03 -6.61
C LEU A 343 -17.74 -16.02 -6.15
N GLU A 344 -18.48 -16.39 -5.11
CA GLU A 344 -19.41 -15.49 -4.43
C GLU A 344 -18.66 -14.30 -3.80
N ARG A 345 -17.60 -14.59 -3.05
CA ARG A 345 -16.69 -13.59 -2.50
C ARG A 345 -15.62 -13.22 -3.53
N GLN A 346 -15.96 -12.24 -4.34
CA GLN A 346 -15.09 -11.70 -5.37
C GLN A 346 -13.94 -10.87 -4.78
N GLY A 347 -12.84 -10.71 -5.54
CA GLY A 347 -11.70 -9.88 -5.16
C GLY A 347 -12.06 -8.40 -4.90
N TRP A 348 -11.18 -7.69 -4.19
CA TRP A 348 -11.42 -6.31 -3.74
C TRP A 348 -11.71 -5.35 -4.91
N LEU A 349 -11.06 -5.54 -6.07
CA LEU A 349 -11.25 -4.68 -7.24
C LEU A 349 -12.67 -4.79 -7.79
N ARG A 350 -13.15 -6.01 -8.02
CA ARG A 350 -14.53 -6.27 -8.50
C ARG A 350 -15.56 -5.75 -7.49
N ALA A 351 -15.32 -5.98 -6.20
CA ALA A 351 -16.18 -5.46 -5.14
C ALA A 351 -16.18 -3.93 -5.13
N GLY A 352 -15.03 -3.29 -5.33
CA GLY A 352 -14.90 -1.84 -5.35
C GLY A 352 -15.63 -1.19 -6.51
N VAL A 353 -15.57 -1.81 -7.69
CA VAL A 353 -16.31 -1.33 -8.86
C VAL A 353 -17.82 -1.43 -8.61
N ARG A 354 -18.30 -2.49 -7.94
CA ARG A 354 -19.72 -2.57 -7.54
C ARG A 354 -20.09 -1.45 -6.58
N GLU A 355 -19.29 -1.20 -5.55
CA GLU A 355 -19.57 -0.12 -4.59
C GLU A 355 -19.54 1.26 -5.26
N LEU A 356 -18.58 1.51 -6.14
CA LEU A 356 -18.52 2.75 -6.92
C LEU A 356 -19.79 2.94 -7.77
N ARG A 357 -20.24 1.89 -8.47
CA ARG A 357 -21.47 1.94 -9.27
C ARG A 357 -22.73 2.15 -8.43
N LYS A 358 -22.79 1.59 -7.21
CA LYS A 358 -23.90 1.86 -6.27
C LYS A 358 -23.91 3.32 -5.84
N MET A 359 -22.74 3.89 -5.51
CA MET A 359 -22.61 5.26 -5.02
C MET A 359 -22.89 6.31 -6.10
N VAL A 360 -22.43 6.09 -7.33
CA VAL A 360 -22.55 7.08 -8.42
C VAL A 360 -23.88 6.94 -9.18
N GLY A 361 -24.57 5.80 -9.06
CA GLY A 361 -25.72 5.42 -9.90
C GLY A 361 -25.27 4.71 -11.18
N ARG A 362 -26.05 3.73 -11.66
CA ARG A 362 -25.68 2.84 -12.79
C ARG A 362 -25.33 3.55 -14.11
N ASN A 363 -25.74 4.81 -14.30
CA ASN A 363 -25.69 5.51 -15.60
C ASN A 363 -24.74 6.74 -15.66
N THR A 364 -23.95 6.98 -14.61
CA THR A 364 -23.23 8.25 -14.40
C THR A 364 -21.71 8.11 -14.34
N VAL A 365 -21.18 6.88 -14.28
CA VAL A 365 -19.73 6.65 -14.42
C VAL A 365 -19.38 6.75 -15.90
N ARG A 366 -19.11 7.96 -16.38
CA ARG A 366 -18.49 8.21 -17.68
C ARG A 366 -17.04 8.62 -17.45
N ARG A 367 -16.13 8.15 -18.29
CA ARG A 367 -14.77 8.69 -18.38
C ARG A 367 -14.91 10.19 -18.66
N GLY A 368 -14.50 11.04 -17.71
CA GLY A 368 -14.41 12.48 -17.98
C GLY A 368 -13.42 12.74 -19.11
N PRO A 369 -13.54 13.87 -19.84
CA PRO A 369 -12.52 14.27 -20.80
C PRO A 369 -11.15 14.34 -20.10
N ALA A 370 -10.07 14.09 -20.86
CA ALA A 370 -8.71 14.23 -20.35
C ALA A 370 -8.56 15.62 -19.69
N TRP A 371 -8.02 15.66 -18.47
CA TRP A 371 -7.84 16.92 -17.75
C TRP A 371 -6.93 17.83 -18.57
N THR A 372 -7.50 18.90 -19.13
CA THR A 372 -6.74 19.98 -19.74
C THR A 372 -6.28 20.91 -18.63
N SER A 373 -5.00 21.30 -18.67
CA SER A 373 -4.46 22.28 -17.73
C SER A 373 -5.35 23.52 -17.73
N THR A 374 -5.65 24.04 -16.53
CA THR A 374 -6.33 25.32 -16.37
C THR A 374 -5.58 26.38 -17.20
N PRO A 375 -6.25 27.07 -18.13
CA PRO A 375 -5.67 28.15 -18.92
C PRO A 375 -4.98 29.19 -18.02
N ALA A 376 -3.84 29.74 -18.46
CA ALA A 376 -2.99 30.61 -17.62
C ALA A 376 -3.74 31.85 -17.08
N ASP A 377 -4.69 32.37 -17.85
CA ASP A 377 -5.58 33.49 -17.50
C ASP A 377 -6.57 33.17 -16.37
N THR A 378 -6.84 31.90 -16.09
CA THR A 378 -7.70 31.47 -14.97
C THR A 378 -6.93 31.06 -13.73
N GLN A 379 -5.60 30.89 -13.81
CA GLN A 379 -4.76 30.57 -12.64
C GLN A 379 -4.66 31.74 -11.66
N GLU A 380 -4.64 32.99 -12.14
CA GLU A 380 -4.57 34.18 -11.27
C GLU A 380 -5.85 34.44 -10.47
N ARG A 381 -7.00 33.90 -10.89
CA ARG A 381 -8.28 34.09 -10.19
C ARG A 381 -8.50 33.12 -9.04
N TRP A 382 -7.62 32.14 -8.85
CA TRP A 382 -7.73 31.08 -7.85
C TRP A 382 -6.51 31.03 -6.92
N THR A 383 -5.97 32.19 -6.50
CA THR A 383 -5.16 32.24 -5.28
C THR A 383 -6.10 32.27 -4.08
N PHE A 384 -6.52 31.09 -3.62
CA PHE A 384 -7.18 30.95 -2.33
C PHE A 384 -6.12 31.02 -1.23
N ASP A 385 -6.21 32.05 -0.39
CA ASP A 385 -5.50 32.15 0.88
C ASP A 385 -5.80 30.90 1.72
N THR A 386 -4.75 30.14 2.02
CA THR A 386 -4.83 28.83 2.67
C THR A 386 -5.09 28.96 4.17
N TRP A 387 -6.35 29.17 4.56
CA TRP A 387 -6.87 28.75 5.85
C TRP A 387 -8.31 28.24 5.67
N VAL A 388 -8.64 27.12 6.34
CA VAL A 388 -9.95 26.42 6.41
C VAL A 388 -10.09 25.14 5.55
N TYR A 389 -9.69 24.03 6.18
CA TYR A 389 -10.30 22.68 6.21
C TYR A 389 -11.14 22.15 5.02
N LEU A 390 -10.60 21.09 4.38
CA LEU A 390 -11.23 19.79 4.13
C LEU A 390 -12.75 19.78 3.81
N GLY A 391 -13.10 20.16 2.58
CA GLY A 391 -14.43 19.96 2.03
C GLY A 391 -14.38 19.77 0.51
N LEU A 392 -13.89 18.63 0.03
CA LEU A 392 -13.88 18.34 -1.42
C LEU A 392 -13.63 16.85 -1.72
N ILE A 393 -14.61 15.97 -1.47
CA ILE A 393 -14.89 14.79 -2.30
C ILE A 393 -16.40 14.53 -2.20
N LEU A 394 -17.10 14.63 -3.34
CA LEU A 394 -18.54 14.48 -3.60
C LEU A 394 -19.26 15.81 -3.92
N GLN A 395 -19.06 16.32 -5.14
CA GLN A 395 -20.12 17.10 -5.80
C GLN A 395 -21.20 16.11 -6.24
N VAL A 396 -22.24 15.98 -5.43
CA VAL A 396 -23.54 15.46 -5.87
C VAL A 396 -24.26 16.59 -6.61
N PRO A 397 -24.93 16.36 -7.75
CA PRO A 397 -25.68 17.42 -8.41
C PRO A 397 -26.88 17.82 -7.55
N THR A 398 -26.88 19.06 -7.07
CA THR A 398 -28.07 19.73 -6.54
C THR A 398 -29.10 19.88 -7.66
N LYS A 399 -30.00 18.90 -7.77
CA LYS A 399 -31.18 18.96 -8.65
C LYS A 399 -32.48 18.60 -7.93
N TYR A 400 -32.62 18.98 -6.66
CA TYR A 400 -33.92 18.98 -5.96
C TYR A 400 -33.99 20.12 -4.94
N LEU A 401 -34.02 21.36 -5.43
CA LEU A 401 -34.58 22.50 -4.71
C LEU A 401 -35.21 23.43 -5.77
N LYS A 402 -36.47 23.13 -6.11
CA LYS A 402 -37.40 24.09 -6.71
C LYS A 402 -38.75 23.97 -5.99
N SER A 403 -39.05 24.99 -5.20
CA SER A 403 -40.37 25.56 -4.90
C SER A 403 -41.60 24.64 -4.92
N ARG A 404 -42.13 24.32 -3.73
CA ARG A 404 -43.36 24.91 -3.16
C ARG A 404 -43.48 24.52 -1.70
#